data_AF-A0A7X0Y527-F1
#
_entry.id   AF-A0A7X0Y527-F1
#
_cell.length_a   1.000
_cell.length_b   1.000
_cell.length_c   1.000
_cell.angle_alpha   90.00
_cell.angle_beta   90.00
_cell.angle_gamma   90.00
#
_symmetry.space_group_name_H-M   'P 1'
#
loop_
_entity.id
_entity.type
_entity.pdbx_description
1 polymer ?
#
loop_
_entity_poly.entity_id
_entity_poly.type
_entity_poly.pdbx_seq_one_letter_code
_entity_poly.pdbx_strand_id
1 'polypeptide(L)'
;MSTIQITMLELLHYFQLHPQLKIKIDASLERYPFLHRYTEPNIQRVLHKMQALGLAWMVYDTSDMVTVYVTPAGKRLARKIGWVNRPKQGGEKDDNES
;
A
#
# COMPACT_ATOMS: atom_id res chain seq x y z
N MET A 1 -16.37 19.10 -4.31
CA MET A 1 -15.58 17.97 -4.83
C MET A 1 -15.16 17.11 -3.64
N SER A 2 -15.62 15.86 -3.57
CA SER A 2 -15.22 14.95 -2.49
C SER A 2 -13.76 14.54 -2.70
N THR A 3 -12.86 15.02 -1.85
CA THR A 3 -11.46 14.58 -1.84
C THR A 3 -11.38 13.10 -1.51
N ILE A 4 -10.92 12.29 -2.46
CA ILE A 4 -10.67 10.87 -2.25
C ILE A 4 -9.48 10.74 -1.29
N GLN A 5 -9.66 10.00 -0.22
CA GLN A 5 -8.63 9.73 0.79
C GLN A 5 -8.05 8.34 0.55
N ILE A 6 -6.72 8.24 0.50
CA ILE A 6 -6.03 6.97 0.58
C ILE A 6 -6.15 6.41 1.99
N THR A 7 -6.25 5.09 2.07
CA THR A 7 -6.28 4.34 3.32
C THR A 7 -5.00 3.54 3.50
N MET A 8 -4.69 3.16 4.75
CA MET A 8 -3.60 2.21 5.02
C MET A 8 -3.81 0.89 4.29
N LEU A 9 -5.08 0.48 4.10
CA LEU A 9 -5.43 -0.76 3.41
C LEU A 9 -4.98 -0.73 1.95
N GLU A 10 -5.25 0.36 1.24
CA GLU A 10 -4.84 0.56 -0.15
C GLU A 10 -3.32 0.61 -0.29
N LEU A 11 -2.62 1.30 0.63
CA LEU A 11 -1.15 1.30 0.63
C LEU A 11 -0.57 -0.09 0.92
N LEU A 12 -1.12 -0.82 1.89
CA LEU A 12 -0.70 -2.19 2.19
C LEU A 12 -0.94 -3.12 0.99
N HIS A 13 -2.06 -2.95 0.29
CA HIS A 13 -2.35 -3.69 -0.95
C HIS A 13 -1.34 -3.35 -2.06
N TYR A 14 -1.03 -2.06 -2.26
CA TYR A 14 0.03 -1.63 -3.17
C TYR A 14 1.36 -2.33 -2.85
N PHE A 15 1.73 -2.42 -1.55
CA PHE A 15 2.96 -3.08 -1.12
C PHE A 15 2.98 -4.61 -1.28
N GLN A 16 1.85 -5.25 -1.61
CA GLN A 16 1.83 -6.66 -1.98
C GLN A 16 2.40 -6.89 -3.38
N LEU A 17 2.19 -5.93 -4.28
CA LEU A 17 2.60 -5.98 -5.68
C LEU A 17 3.92 -5.22 -5.92
N HIS A 18 4.18 -4.20 -5.10
CA HIS A 18 5.33 -3.32 -5.23
C HIS A 18 6.17 -3.35 -3.94
N PRO A 19 7.46 -3.74 -3.98
CA PRO A 19 8.26 -3.88 -2.76
C PRO A 19 8.59 -2.55 -2.07
N GLN A 20 8.50 -1.43 -2.79
CA GLN A 20 8.82 -0.09 -2.32
C GLN A 20 8.00 0.96 -3.06
N LEU A 21 7.81 2.13 -2.44
CA LEU A 21 7.18 3.30 -3.02
C LEU A 21 8.19 4.46 -2.99
N LYS A 22 8.51 5.03 -4.15
CA LYS A 22 9.43 6.17 -4.25
C LYS A 22 8.64 7.44 -4.51
N ILE A 23 8.78 8.44 -3.65
CA ILE A 23 8.08 9.73 -3.74
C ILE A 23 9.13 10.83 -3.77
N LYS A 24 9.05 11.74 -4.73
CA LYS A 24 9.84 12.97 -4.72
C LYS A 24 9.13 14.02 -3.88
N ILE A 25 9.84 14.60 -2.93
CA ILE A 25 9.35 15.70 -2.08
C ILE A 25 9.07 16.90 -3.01
N ASP A 26 7.93 17.56 -2.79
CA ASP A 26 7.45 18.72 -3.58
C ASP A 26 7.16 18.47 -5.06
N ALA A 27 7.10 17.21 -5.51
CA ALA A 27 6.71 16.88 -6.88
C ALA A 27 5.19 16.63 -6.99
N SER A 28 4.61 17.08 -8.11
CA SER A 28 3.22 16.75 -8.44
C SER A 28 2.98 15.24 -8.41
N LEU A 29 1.92 14.83 -7.71
CA LEU A 29 1.50 13.43 -7.57
C LEU A 29 1.01 12.81 -8.88
N GLU A 30 0.78 13.62 -9.92
CA GLU A 30 0.38 13.18 -11.27
C GLU A 30 1.35 12.17 -11.88
N ARG A 31 2.63 12.21 -11.48
CA ARG A 31 3.66 11.27 -11.94
C ARG A 31 3.53 9.87 -11.33
N TYR A 32 2.63 9.69 -10.36
CA TYR A 32 2.41 8.44 -9.66
C TYR A 32 1.01 7.90 -9.98
N PRO A 33 0.87 6.92 -10.89
CA PRO A 33 -0.43 6.39 -11.30
C PRO A 33 -1.30 5.88 -10.15
N PHE A 34 -0.69 5.40 -9.06
CA PHE A 34 -1.42 5.00 -7.86
C PHE A 34 -1.82 6.18 -6.97
N LEU A 35 -0.99 7.22 -6.87
CA LEU A 35 -1.16 8.30 -5.89
C LEU A 35 -1.89 9.54 -6.42
N HIS A 36 -1.93 9.76 -7.75
CA HIS A 36 -2.45 10.99 -8.36
C HIS A 36 -3.92 11.31 -8.01
N ARG A 37 -4.69 10.30 -7.60
CA ARG A 37 -6.10 10.44 -7.20
C ARG A 37 -6.30 10.89 -5.75
N TYR A 38 -5.23 11.00 -4.97
CA TYR A 38 -5.28 11.35 -3.55
C TYR A 38 -4.52 12.64 -3.28
N THR A 39 -4.86 13.32 -2.18
CA THR A 39 -4.16 14.54 -1.79
C THR A 39 -2.85 14.24 -1.08
N GLU A 40 -1.84 15.08 -1.32
CA GLU A 40 -0.54 14.96 -0.67
C GLU A 40 -0.61 14.94 0.87
N PRO A 41 -1.37 15.83 1.54
CA PRO A 41 -1.48 15.80 3.00
C PRO A 41 -2.11 14.51 3.52
N ASN A 42 -2.98 13.87 2.73
CA ASN A 42 -3.59 12.61 3.09
C ASN A 42 -2.62 11.44 2.94
N ILE A 43 -1.84 11.38 1.85
CA ILE A 43 -0.80 10.38 1.65
C ILE A 43 0.25 10.47 2.76
N GLN A 44 0.78 11.67 3.03
CA GLN A 44 1.76 11.89 4.09
C GLN A 44 1.24 11.40 5.45
N ARG A 45 0.00 11.75 5.81
CA ARG A 45 -0.63 11.31 7.06
C ARG A 45 -0.69 9.79 7.19
N VAL A 46 -1.08 9.09 6.13
CA VAL A 46 -1.19 7.63 6.15
C VAL A 46 0.19 6.98 6.23
N LEU A 47 1.17 7.49 5.50
CA LEU A 47 2.55 7.02 5.56
C LEU A 47 3.13 7.20 6.96
N HIS A 48 2.97 8.38 7.58
CA HIS A 48 3.42 8.63 8.96
C HIS A 48 2.75 7.70 9.96
N LYS A 49 1.46 7.42 9.78
CA LYS A 49 0.74 6.44 10.61
C LYS A 49 1.31 5.03 10.45
N MET A 50 1.59 4.60 9.22
CA MET A 50 2.23 3.29 8.97
C MET A 50 3.61 3.19 9.60
N GLN A 51 4.40 4.27 9.56
CA GLN A 51 5.71 4.32 10.21
C GLN A 51 5.59 4.25 11.74
N ALA A 52 4.67 5.03 12.34
CA ALA A 52 4.42 5.01 13.78
C ALA A 52 3.97 3.62 14.29
N LEU A 53 3.27 2.87 13.45
CA LEU A 53 2.86 1.49 13.73
C LEU A 53 3.94 0.44 13.43
N GLY A 54 5.12 0.84 12.97
CA GLY A 54 6.21 -0.07 12.58
C GLY A 54 5.91 -0.90 11.35
N LEU A 55 4.95 -0.49 10.51
CA LEU A 55 4.53 -1.19 9.29
C LEU A 55 5.33 -0.75 8.06
N ALA A 56 5.95 0.43 8.11
CA ALA A 56 6.79 0.96 7.05
C ALA A 56 8.04 1.66 7.60
N TRP A 57 9.11 1.67 6.80
CA TRP A 57 10.29 2.51 6.98
C TRP A 57 10.35 3.55 5.88
N MET A 58 10.65 4.79 6.25
CA MET A 58 10.91 5.87 5.30
C MET A 58 12.40 6.15 5.29
N VAL A 59 13.00 6.10 4.11
CA VAL A 59 14.41 6.42 3.88
C VAL A 59 14.46 7.68 3.04
N TYR A 60 15.11 8.71 3.57
CA TYR A 60 15.31 9.99 2.90
C TYR A 60 16.66 9.98 2.20
N ASP A 61 16.64 10.23 0.90
CA ASP A 61 17.83 10.40 0.06
C ASP A 61 18.21 11.89 -0.02
N THR A 62 19.46 12.18 -0.30
CA THR A 62 19.97 13.53 -0.59
C THR A 62 19.36 14.17 -1.84
N SER A 63 18.63 13.41 -2.65
CA SER A 63 18.00 13.84 -3.90
C SER A 63 16.53 14.27 -3.75
N ASP A 64 16.10 14.65 -2.54
CA ASP A 64 14.68 14.93 -2.20
C ASP A 64 13.75 13.75 -2.51
N MET A 65 14.27 12.53 -2.42
CA MET A 65 13.51 11.30 -2.65
C MET A 65 13.25 10.62 -1.32
N VAL A 66 11.98 10.31 -1.04
CA VAL A 66 11.58 9.41 0.04
C VAL A 66 11.30 8.04 -0.56
N THR A 67 12.04 7.04 -0.11
CA THR A 67 11.70 5.64 -0.40
C THR A 67 11.03 5.02 0.81
N VAL A 68 9.79 4.58 0.61
CA VAL A 68 9.00 3.88 1.62
C VAL A 68 9.14 2.38 1.39
N TYR A 69 9.63 1.68 2.41
CA TYR A 69 9.73 0.22 2.45
C TYR A 69 8.69 -0.34 3.40
N VAL A 70 8.05 -1.44 3.02
CA VAL A 70 7.17 -2.17 3.94
C VAL A 70 8.01 -3.08 4.85
N THR A 71 7.78 -3.00 6.17
CA THR A 71 8.50 -3.85 7.14
C THR A 71 7.99 -5.30 7.08
N PRO A 72 8.69 -6.27 7.67
CA PRO A 72 8.16 -7.63 7.81
C PRO A 72 6.78 -7.68 8.49
N ALA A 73 6.52 -6.81 9.47
CA ALA A 73 5.20 -6.68 10.09
C ALA A 73 4.15 -6.16 9.10
N GLY A 74 4.47 -5.11 8.33
CA GLY A 74 3.61 -4.60 7.26
C GLY A 74 3.29 -5.66 6.20
N LYS A 75 4.30 -6.46 5.79
CA LYS A 75 4.11 -7.55 4.81
C LYS A 75 3.14 -8.62 5.31
N ARG A 76 3.25 -9.02 6.59
CA ARG A 76 2.32 -9.98 7.22
C ARG A 76 0.90 -9.44 7.25
N LEU A 77 0.74 -8.17 7.63
CA LEU A 77 -0.57 -7.52 7.67
C LEU A 77 -1.18 -7.42 6.27
N ALA A 78 -0.41 -6.98 5.27
CA ALA A 78 -0.84 -6.91 3.89
C ALA A 78 -1.31 -8.27 3.37
N ARG A 79 -0.54 -9.34 3.60
CA ARG A 79 -0.94 -10.72 3.24
C ARG A 79 -2.26 -11.13 3.89
N LYS A 80 -2.47 -10.83 5.18
CA LYS A 80 -3.72 -11.14 5.89
C LYS A 80 -4.91 -10.41 5.26
N ILE A 81 -4.75 -9.13 4.91
CA ILE A 81 -5.77 -8.35 4.20
C ILE A 81 -6.10 -8.98 2.84
N GLY A 82 -5.07 -9.30 2.04
CA GLY A 82 -5.27 -9.93 0.73
C GLY A 82 -5.94 -11.29 0.82
N TRP A 83 -5.77 -12.02 1.93
CA TRP A 83 -6.46 -13.29 2.17
C TRP A 83 -7.92 -13.11 2.55
N VAL A 84 -8.25 -12.09 3.36
CA VAL A 84 -9.64 -11.74 3.73
C VAL A 84 -10.42 -11.21 2.54
N ASN A 85 -9.76 -10.48 1.63
CA ASN A 85 -10.38 -9.89 0.45
C ASN A 85 -10.28 -10.77 -0.82
N ARG A 86 -9.70 -11.98 -0.72
CA ARG A 86 -9.83 -12.95 -1.81
C ARG A 86 -11.26 -13.47 -1.78
N PRO A 87 -12.01 -13.45 -2.90
CA PRO A 87 -13.23 -14.23 -2.97
C PRO A 87 -12.84 -15.66 -2.60
N LYS A 88 -13.55 -16.27 -1.63
CA LYS A 88 -13.48 -17.71 -1.42
C LYS A 88 -13.79 -18.33 -2.77
N GLN A 89 -12.77 -18.76 -3.51
CA GLN A 89 -12.99 -19.73 -4.56
C GLN A 89 -13.56 -20.94 -3.84
N GLY A 90 -14.87 -21.17 -4.08
CA GLY A 90 -15.56 -22.33 -3.58
C GLY A 90 -14.73 -23.55 -3.91
N GLY A 91 -14.39 -24.32 -2.87
CA GLY A 91 -14.07 -25.71 -3.05
C GLY A 91 -15.37 -26.41 -3.42
N GLU A 92 -15.49 -26.79 -4.68
CA GLU A 92 -16.35 -27.89 -5.12
C GLU A 92 -15.80 -28.31 -6.48
N LYS A 93 -14.73 -29.10 -6.45
CA LYS A 93 -14.56 -30.13 -7.47
C LYS A 93 -15.08 -31.38 -6.81
N ASP A 94 -16.32 -31.72 -7.15
CA ASP A 94 -16.86 -33.04 -6.93
C ASP A 94 -15.94 -34.03 -7.65
N ASP A 95 -15.19 -34.77 -6.84
CA ASP A 95 -14.59 -36.02 -7.26
C ASP A 95 -15.75 -37.01 -7.44
N ASN A 96 -16.30 -37.08 -8.65
CA ASN A 96 -17.14 -38.20 -9.03
C ASN A 96 -16.47 -38.94 -10.20
N GLU A 97 -15.70 -39.95 -9.81
CA GLU A 97 -15.42 -41.13 -10.62
C GLU A 97 -16.74 -41.76 -11.08
N SER A 98 -16.93 -41.92 -12.40
CA SER A 98 -17.43 -43.13 -13.09
C SER A 98 -17.72 -42.84 -14.55
#